data_AF-A0A7V0LQV0-F1
#
_entry.id   AF-A0A7V0LQV0-F1
#
_cell.length_a   1.000
_cell.length_b   1.000
_cell.length_c   1.000
_cell.angle_alpha   90.00
_cell.angle_beta   90.00
_cell.angle_gamma   90.00
#
_symmetry.space_group_name_H-M   'P 1'
#
loop_
_entity.id
_entity.type
_entity.pdbx_description
1 polymer ?
#
loop_
_entity_poly.entity_id
_entity_poly.type
_entity_poly.pdbx_seq_one_letter_code
_entity_poly.pdbx_strand_id
1 'polypeptide(L)'
;MARLPERRPETLGGYIVHGIPFPVQTDEDALAFLKRMAPIQIEQEYSITYLHSYGQDSPWFAGVTNKKLLASRDPETGYTYATPRGHDMYTGEETEWIDITDRKASVHAFTVC
;
A
#
# COMPACT_ATOMS: atom_id res chain seq x y z
N MET A 1 -0.49 -4.73 28.63
CA MET A 1 -0.74 -5.36 27.32
C MET A 1 0.54 -6.04 26.88
N ALA A 2 0.50 -7.32 26.49
CA ALA A 2 1.69 -8.04 26.06
C ALA A 2 2.26 -7.40 24.79
N ARG A 3 3.48 -6.85 24.87
CA ARG A 3 4.16 -6.23 23.73
C ARG A 3 4.73 -7.35 22.85
N LEU A 4 4.30 -7.39 21.59
CA LEU A 4 4.82 -8.35 20.62
C LEU A 4 6.29 -8.02 20.29
N PRO A 5 7.14 -9.03 20.02
CA PRO A 5 8.55 -8.82 19.75
C PRO A 5 8.79 -8.06 18.44
N GLU A 6 9.79 -7.19 18.44
CA GLU A 6 10.15 -6.29 17.33
C GLU A 6 10.72 -7.02 16.11
N ARG A 7 11.19 -8.25 16.29
CA ARG A 7 11.62 -9.14 15.19
C ARG A 7 11.38 -10.58 15.58
N ARG A 8 10.65 -11.31 14.73
CA ARG A 8 10.59 -12.78 14.80
C ARG A 8 11.75 -13.35 13.99
N PRO A 9 12.45 -14.38 14.48
CA PRO A 9 13.42 -15.10 13.65
C PRO A 9 12.69 -15.67 12.43
N GLU A 10 13.30 -15.55 11.26
CA GLU A 10 12.78 -16.20 10.06
C GLU A 10 12.81 -17.71 10.30
N THR A 11 11.65 -18.30 10.57
CA THR A 11 11.48 -19.74 10.50
C THR A 11 11.21 -20.07 9.05
N LEU A 12 12.14 -20.77 8.39
CA LEU A 12 11.88 -21.50 7.16
C LEU A 12 10.93 -22.67 7.44
N GLY A 13 9.77 -22.37 8.03
CA GLY A 13 8.66 -23.28 8.19
C GLY A 13 8.02 -23.48 6.82
N GLY A 14 8.77 -24.03 5.88
CA GLY A 14 8.18 -24.70 4.73
C GLY A 14 7.28 -25.84 5.22
N TYR A 15 6.37 -26.27 4.36
CA TYR A 15 5.45 -27.36 4.66
C TYR A 15 6.27 -28.63 4.94
N ILE A 16 6.04 -29.23 6.11
CA ILE A 16 6.60 -30.54 6.43
C ILE A 16 5.69 -31.57 5.75
N VAL A 17 6.16 -32.12 4.63
CA VAL A 17 5.42 -33.18 3.93
C VAL A 17 5.68 -34.51 4.64
N HIS A 18 4.61 -35.11 5.17
CA HIS A 18 4.67 -36.41 5.82
C HIS A 18 4.12 -37.51 4.92
N GLY A 19 4.82 -38.65 4.87
CA GLY A 19 4.27 -39.87 4.27
C GLY A 19 4.12 -39.83 2.76
N ILE A 20 5.02 -39.15 2.04
CA ILE A 20 5.13 -39.29 0.57
C ILE A 20 5.30 -40.78 0.27
N PRO A 21 4.41 -41.40 -0.54
CA PRO A 21 4.56 -42.79 -0.92
C PRO A 21 5.93 -43.03 -1.56
N PHE A 22 6.70 -43.94 -0.97
CA PHE A 22 8.02 -44.34 -1.44
C PHE A 22 8.13 -45.87 -1.41
N PRO A 23 8.80 -46.50 -2.38
CA PRO A 23 9.00 -47.94 -2.40
C PRO A 23 9.66 -48.45 -1.12
N VAL A 24 9.14 -49.54 -0.56
CA VAL A 24 9.70 -50.18 0.65
C VAL A 24 11.03 -50.89 0.32
N GLN A 25 11.18 -51.37 -0.91
CA GLN A 25 12.39 -51.95 -1.45
C GLN A 25 13.01 -51.00 -2.48
N THR A 26 14.35 -50.98 -2.55
CA THR A 26 15.11 -50.07 -3.40
C THR A 26 15.95 -50.83 -4.44
N ASP A 27 15.44 -51.97 -4.92
CA ASP A 27 16.00 -52.66 -6.07
C ASP A 27 15.83 -51.84 -7.36
N GLU A 28 16.54 -52.26 -8.41
CA GLU A 28 16.64 -51.50 -9.67
C GLU A 28 15.27 -51.28 -10.33
N ASP A 29 14.39 -52.27 -10.27
CA ASP A 29 13.04 -52.19 -10.83
C ASP A 29 12.15 -51.22 -10.01
N ALA A 30 12.21 -51.31 -8.68
CA ALA A 30 11.48 -50.41 -7.77
C ALA A 30 11.89 -48.94 -7.93
N LEU A 31 13.18 -48.66 -8.12
CA LEU A 31 13.67 -47.29 -8.36
C LEU A 31 13.34 -46.81 -9.78
N ALA A 32 13.39 -47.68 -10.78
CA ALA A 32 12.98 -47.33 -12.14
C ALA A 32 11.50 -46.92 -12.22
N PHE A 33 10.64 -47.51 -11.38
CA PHE A 33 9.22 -47.17 -11.29
C PHE A 33 8.96 -45.72 -10.89
N LEU A 34 9.81 -45.11 -10.06
CA LEU A 34 9.66 -43.71 -9.60
C LEU A 34 9.58 -42.71 -10.75
N LYS A 35 10.20 -43.00 -11.90
CA LYS A 35 10.15 -42.16 -13.11
C LYS A 35 8.76 -42.08 -13.74
N ARG A 36 7.83 -42.94 -13.33
CA ARG A 36 6.44 -42.97 -13.80
C ARG A 36 5.46 -42.28 -12.83
N MET A 37 5.94 -41.77 -11.71
CA MET A 37 5.10 -41.05 -10.74
C MET A 37 4.89 -39.60 -11.16
N ALA A 38 3.70 -39.08 -10.86
CA ALA A 38 3.42 -37.66 -11.00
C ALA A 38 4.23 -36.83 -9.98
N PRO A 39 4.58 -35.58 -10.30
CA PRO A 39 5.28 -34.70 -9.36
C PRO A 39 4.41 -34.39 -8.14
N ILE A 40 5.06 -34.13 -7.01
CA ILE A 40 4.40 -33.62 -5.81
C ILE A 40 3.99 -32.17 -6.07
N GLN A 41 2.71 -31.86 -5.88
CA GLN A 41 2.17 -30.52 -5.96
C GLN A 41 1.82 -30.03 -4.56
N ILE A 42 2.30 -28.85 -4.18
CA ILE A 42 2.02 -28.20 -2.90
C ILE A 42 1.51 -26.80 -3.22
N GLU A 43 0.26 -26.53 -2.88
CA GLU A 43 -0.35 -25.21 -3.05
C GLU A 43 -0.03 -24.33 -1.84
N GLN A 44 0.29 -23.07 -2.12
CA GLN A 44 0.58 -22.07 -1.09
C GLN A 44 -0.17 -20.79 -1.43
N GLU A 45 -0.99 -20.33 -0.49
CA GLU A 45 -1.60 -19.01 -0.60
C GLU A 45 -0.53 -17.95 -0.31
N TYR A 46 -0.25 -17.10 -1.30
CA TYR A 46 0.67 -15.99 -1.19
C TYR A 46 -0.09 -14.67 -1.28
N SER A 47 -0.02 -13.85 -0.23
CA SER A 47 -0.64 -12.53 -0.20
C SER A 47 0.38 -11.46 0.24
N ILE A 48 0.41 -10.33 -0.45
CA ILE A 48 1.13 -9.12 -0.03
C ILE A 48 0.12 -8.01 0.21
N THR A 49 0.16 -7.40 1.40
CA THR A 49 -0.59 -6.17 1.68
C THR A 49 0.32 -4.96 1.53
N TYR A 50 0.02 -4.09 0.57
CA TYR A 50 0.74 -2.83 0.38
C TYR A 50 0.11 -1.72 1.22
N LEU A 51 0.92 -1.09 2.07
CA LEU A 51 0.56 0.16 2.75
C LEU A 51 1.11 1.34 1.94
N HIS A 52 0.24 2.03 1.20
CA HIS A 52 0.60 3.23 0.44
C HIS A 52 0.12 4.50 1.16
N SER A 53 0.92 5.57 1.10
CA SER A 53 0.56 6.89 1.62
C SER A 53 0.69 7.93 0.50
N TYR A 54 -0.30 8.81 0.37
CA TYR A 54 -0.25 9.95 -0.55
C TYR A 54 0.60 11.12 0.00
N GLY A 55 1.35 10.90 1.10
CA GLY A 55 2.30 11.85 1.65
C GLY A 55 1.67 13.22 1.89
N GLN A 56 2.12 14.21 1.13
CA GLN A 56 1.72 15.63 1.20
C GLN A 56 0.25 15.89 0.86
N ASP A 57 -0.43 15.03 0.09
CA ASP A 57 -1.85 15.24 -0.26
C ASP A 57 -2.79 14.64 0.80
N SER A 58 -2.26 13.84 1.72
CA SER A 58 -3.05 13.14 2.74
C SER A 58 -3.88 14.08 3.62
N PRO A 59 -3.36 15.25 4.08
CA PRO A 59 -4.17 16.22 4.82
C PRO A 59 -5.36 16.73 4.01
N TRP A 60 -5.21 16.94 2.70
CA TRP A 60 -6.30 17.38 1.83
C TRP A 60 -7.38 16.30 1.71
N PHE A 61 -7.00 15.03 1.50
CA PHE A 61 -7.94 13.91 1.49
C PHE A 61 -8.64 13.72 2.86
N ALA A 62 -7.90 13.87 3.96
CA ALA A 62 -8.45 13.85 5.30
C ALA A 62 -9.45 15.01 5.53
N GLY A 63 -9.17 16.19 4.98
CA GLY A 63 -10.09 17.33 4.99
C GLY A 63 -11.40 17.01 4.28
N VAL A 64 -11.35 16.62 3.01
CA VAL A 64 -12.57 16.42 2.20
C VAL A 64 -13.45 15.28 2.74
N THR A 65 -12.85 14.23 3.30
CA THR A 65 -13.60 13.14 3.97
C THR A 65 -14.31 13.61 5.25
N ASN A 66 -13.85 14.71 5.86
CA ASN A 66 -14.47 15.38 7.01
C ASN A 66 -15.29 16.62 6.63
N LYS A 67 -15.70 16.74 5.36
CA LYS A 67 -16.45 17.91 4.84
C LYS A 67 -15.70 19.23 5.02
N LYS A 68 -14.37 19.19 5.03
CA LYS A 68 -13.50 20.35 5.08
C LYS A 68 -12.82 20.54 3.73
N LEU A 69 -12.82 21.76 3.21
CA LEU A 69 -12.06 22.12 2.03
C LEU A 69 -10.78 22.82 2.46
N LEU A 70 -9.66 22.12 2.38
CA LEU A 70 -8.34 22.68 2.67
C LEU A 70 -7.70 23.24 1.40
N ALA A 71 -6.91 24.29 1.56
CA ALA A 71 -6.10 24.91 0.52
C ALA A 71 -4.67 25.12 1.01
N SER A 72 -3.74 25.24 0.06
CA SER A 72 -2.34 25.59 0.32
C SER A 72 -2.15 27.09 0.15
N ARG A 73 -1.49 27.74 1.10
CA ARG A 73 -1.16 29.17 1.05
C ARG A 73 0.34 29.37 1.19
N ASP A 74 0.90 30.25 0.38
CA ASP A 74 2.27 30.74 0.59
C ASP A 74 2.30 31.66 1.84
N PRO A 75 3.11 31.36 2.86
CA PRO A 75 3.18 32.17 4.08
C PRO A 75 3.74 33.58 3.83
N GLU A 76 4.54 33.78 2.79
CA GLU A 76 5.16 35.08 2.50
C GLU A 76 4.22 36.01 1.74
N THR A 77 3.71 35.59 0.59
CA THR A 77 2.86 36.43 -0.29
C THR A 77 1.37 36.33 0.03
N GLY A 78 0.95 35.26 0.72
CA GLY A 78 -0.46 34.95 0.96
C GLY A 78 -1.19 34.39 -0.26
N TYR A 79 -0.50 34.15 -1.38
CA TYR A 79 -1.11 33.54 -2.56
C TYR A 79 -1.67 32.16 -2.19
N THR A 80 -2.91 31.89 -2.61
CA THR A 80 -3.66 30.70 -2.17
C THR A 80 -4.03 29.83 -3.37
N TYR A 81 -3.69 28.55 -3.27
CA TYR A 81 -4.06 27.51 -4.22
C TYR A 81 -5.15 26.63 -3.60
N ALA A 82 -6.28 26.49 -4.29
CA ALA A 82 -7.37 25.61 -3.83
C ALA A 82 -7.04 24.10 -3.95
N THR A 83 -5.93 23.75 -4.59
CA THR A 83 -5.40 22.39 -4.73
C THR A 83 -4.28 22.16 -3.72
N PRO A 84 -4.10 20.92 -3.21
CA PRO A 84 -2.97 20.60 -2.36
C PRO A 84 -1.65 20.82 -3.10
N ARG A 85 -0.73 21.52 -2.45
CA ARG A 85 0.66 21.73 -2.90
C ARG A 85 1.56 21.74 -1.67
N GLY A 86 2.77 21.23 -1.82
CA GLY A 86 3.80 21.31 -0.78
C GLY A 86 4.59 22.61 -0.82
N HIS A 87 4.74 23.23 -2.01
CA HIS A 87 5.56 24.43 -2.21
C HIS A 87 4.87 25.42 -3.15
N ASP A 88 5.16 26.71 -2.96
CA ASP A 88 4.66 27.81 -3.79
C ASP A 88 5.31 27.79 -5.18
N MET A 89 4.58 28.21 -6.21
CA MET A 89 5.08 28.19 -7.59
C MET A 89 6.04 29.34 -7.94
N TYR A 90 6.01 30.43 -7.19
CA TYR A 90 6.79 31.63 -7.48
C TYR A 90 8.01 31.73 -6.55
N THR A 91 7.81 31.55 -5.25
CA THR A 91 8.88 31.63 -4.25
C THR A 91 9.62 30.30 -4.09
N GLY A 92 8.92 29.17 -4.27
CA GLY A 92 9.45 27.83 -4.00
C GLY A 92 9.44 27.45 -2.51
N GLU A 93 8.94 28.33 -1.64
CA GLU A 93 8.85 28.09 -0.20
C GLU A 93 7.75 27.09 0.15
N GLU A 94 7.86 26.44 1.31
CA GLU A 94 6.85 25.50 1.80
C GLU A 94 5.52 26.22 2.07
N THR A 95 4.42 25.66 1.57
CA THR A 95 3.08 26.23 1.80
C THR A 95 2.46 25.72 3.09
N GLU A 96 1.59 26.52 3.69
CA GLU A 96 0.78 26.14 4.85
C GLU A 96 -0.65 25.74 4.49
N TRP A 97 -1.26 24.89 5.31
CA TRP A 97 -2.66 24.51 5.17
C TRP A 97 -3.60 25.56 5.76
N ILE A 98 -4.64 25.91 5.02
CA ILE A 98 -5.73 26.76 5.49
C ILE A 98 -7.10 26.12 5.22
N ASP A 99 -8.05 26.32 6.14
CA ASP A 99 -9.45 25.91 5.95
C ASP A 99 -10.18 27.00 5.14
N ILE A 100 -10.72 26.62 3.99
CA ILE A 100 -11.51 27.50 3.11
C ILE A 100 -12.96 27.03 2.96
N THR A 101 -13.43 26.12 3.82
CA THR A 101 -14.77 25.49 3.74
C THR A 101 -15.90 26.50 3.63
N ASP A 102 -15.82 27.59 4.41
CA ASP A 102 -16.88 28.59 4.49
C ASP A 102 -16.69 29.75 3.50
N ARG A 103 -15.70 29.67 2.60
CA ARG A 103 -15.48 30.72 1.60
C ARG A 103 -16.57 30.68 0.53
N LYS A 104 -17.10 31.86 0.20
CA LYS A 104 -18.06 32.01 -0.90
C LYS A 104 -17.41 31.61 -2.22
N ALA A 105 -18.00 30.64 -2.91
CA ALA A 105 -17.59 30.22 -4.25
C ALA A 105 -18.60 30.72 -5.30
N SER A 106 -18.12 30.90 -6.53
CA SER A 106 -18.96 31.23 -7.68
C SER A 106 -18.45 30.51 -8.92
N VAL A 107 -19.33 30.26 -9.90
CA VAL A 107 -18.94 29.66 -11.17
C VAL A 107 -18.13 30.68 -11.95
N HIS A 108 -16.85 30.40 -12.17
CA HIS A 108 -15.98 31.24 -13.00
C HIS A 108 -16.18 30.97 -14.50
N ALA A 109 -16.25 29.70 -14.87
CA ALA A 109 -16.52 29.24 -16.22
C ALA A 109 -17.18 27.85 -16.16
N PHE A 110 -18.00 27.52 -17.15
CA PHE A 110 -18.61 26.20 -17.28
C PHE A 110 -18.81 25.83 -18.76
N THR A 111 -18.92 24.53 -19.03
CA THR A 111 -19.36 23.97 -20.32
C THR A 111 -20.53 23.02 -20.05
N VAL A 112 -21.25 22.64 -21.11
CA VAL A 112 -22.35 21.67 -21.03
C VAL A 112 -21.97 20.39 -21.78
N CYS A 113 -22.49 19.25 -21.31
CA CYS A 113 -22.30 17.94 -21.94
C CYS A 113 -23.32 17.69 -23.04
#